data_AF-V7PIG0-F1
#
_entry.id   AF-V7PIG0-F1
#
_cell.length_a   1.000
_cell.length_b   1.000
_cell.length_c   1.000
_cell.angle_alpha   90.00
_cell.angle_beta   90.00
_cell.angle_gamma   90.00
#
_symmetry.space_group_name_H-M   'P 1'
#
loop_
_entity.id
_entity.type
_entity.pdbx_description
1 polymer ?
#
loop_
_entity_poly.entity_id
_entity_poly.type
_entity_poly.pdbx_seq_one_letter_code
_entity_poly.pdbx_strand_id
1 'polypeptide(L)'
;CEQFDSLRGNISDELDDTENYISTSGTLKQYCPDKSCNNYNNIVNGGCIWLLDTFYGSKTVFSHYANKNIDIVVYIMMWLGYILNHKLNTEFSNINEFYNKHMRTFYEYTKNINGVDGYSTYNDLINKKEYLLTMSIKDISKFYDAFKSLCKLYTECDDNDSNYNSYLEKTEEFVKKYEQLKKDFDITKDDPYGKLFSILSKDYDNLKNKCSYFPPLLTYSLISIAFIF
;
A
#
# COMPACT_ATOMS: atom_id res chain seq x y z
N CYS A 1 -8.20 -0.39 2.22
CA CYS A 1 -8.36 0.86 1.46
C CYS A 1 -8.66 2.02 2.39
N GLU A 2 -9.74 1.97 3.17
CA GLU A 2 -10.12 3.01 4.14
C GLU A 2 -8.98 3.55 5.01
N GLN A 3 -8.13 2.67 5.59
CA GLN A 3 -7.01 3.12 6.42
C GLN A 3 -5.96 3.90 5.61
N PHE A 4 -5.72 3.52 4.35
CA PHE A 4 -4.86 4.28 3.45
C PHE A 4 -5.51 5.62 3.06
N ASP A 5 -6.83 5.68 2.86
CA ASP A 5 -7.55 6.93 2.64
C ASP A 5 -7.46 7.88 3.85
N SER A 6 -7.62 7.34 5.06
CA SER A 6 -7.44 8.08 6.31
C SER A 6 -6.01 8.64 6.41
N LEU A 7 -5.00 7.82 6.08
CA LEU A 7 -3.62 8.30 6.05
C LEU A 7 -3.42 9.40 5.02
N ARG A 8 -3.94 9.26 3.80
CA ARG A 8 -3.88 10.28 2.73
C ARG A 8 -4.50 11.61 3.14
N GLY A 9 -5.59 11.58 3.92
CA GLY A 9 -6.19 12.78 4.48
C GLY A 9 -5.28 13.54 5.45
N ASN A 10 -4.28 12.87 6.03
CA ASN A 10 -3.32 13.46 6.96
C ASN A 10 -1.95 13.74 6.33
N ILE A 11 -1.47 12.83 5.48
CA ILE A 11 -0.24 12.94 4.69
C ILE A 11 -0.68 12.96 3.23
N SER A 12 -0.87 14.17 2.68
CA SER A 12 -1.34 14.29 1.30
C SER A 12 -0.32 13.72 0.32
N ASP A 13 -0.81 12.80 -0.52
CA ASP A 13 -0.09 12.23 -1.64
C ASP A 13 0.08 13.26 -2.80
N GLU A 14 -0.74 14.32 -2.84
CA GLU A 14 -0.97 15.17 -4.04
C GLU A 14 -0.54 16.64 -3.90
N LEU A 15 -0.16 17.10 -2.70
CA LEU A 15 0.21 18.51 -2.47
C LEU A 15 1.73 18.73 -2.54
N ASP A 16 2.18 19.68 -3.36
CA ASP A 16 3.59 20.10 -3.44
C ASP A 16 4.03 21.07 -2.33
N ASP A 17 3.08 21.63 -1.58
CA ASP A 17 3.42 22.58 -0.53
C ASP A 17 3.92 21.89 0.73
N THR A 18 5.22 22.05 0.93
CA THR A 18 5.98 21.59 2.11
C THR A 18 5.53 22.25 3.41
N GLU A 19 4.86 23.40 3.35
CA GLU A 19 4.43 24.15 4.53
C GLU A 19 3.20 23.55 5.23
N ASN A 20 2.34 22.80 4.53
CA ASN A 20 1.11 22.23 5.12
C ASN A 20 1.31 20.87 5.81
N TYR A 21 2.45 20.19 5.64
CA TYR A 21 2.72 18.88 6.28
C TYR A 21 2.74 18.95 7.82
N ILE A 22 3.01 20.14 8.38
CA ILE A 22 3.14 20.40 9.83
C ILE A 22 1.77 20.41 10.54
N SER A 23 0.68 20.55 9.76
CA SER A 23 -0.70 20.43 10.24
C SER A 23 -1.18 18.97 10.35
N THR A 24 -0.28 17.99 10.18
CA THR A 24 -0.57 16.58 10.47
C THR A 24 -1.21 16.47 11.85
N SER A 25 -2.44 15.96 11.85
CA SER A 25 -3.32 15.85 13.01
C SER A 25 -2.61 15.17 14.19
N GLY A 26 -3.01 15.53 15.41
CA GLY A 26 -2.35 15.08 16.64
C GLY A 26 -2.16 13.56 16.76
N THR A 27 -3.00 12.76 16.08
CA THR A 27 -2.94 11.29 16.12
C THR A 27 -1.73 10.71 15.40
N LEU A 28 -1.21 11.31 14.32
CA LEU A 28 0.01 10.81 13.67
C LEU A 28 1.28 11.24 14.42
N LYS A 29 1.23 12.36 15.15
CA LYS A 29 2.38 12.87 15.91
C LYS A 29 2.93 11.89 16.93
N GLN A 30 2.05 11.09 17.54
CA GLN A 30 2.47 10.08 18.52
C GLN A 30 3.29 8.93 17.91
N TYR A 31 3.19 8.71 16.60
CA TYR A 31 3.91 7.67 15.87
C TYR A 31 5.24 8.16 15.28
N CYS A 32 5.50 9.47 15.27
CA CYS A 32 6.77 10.00 14.79
C CYS A 32 7.92 9.66 15.75
N PRO A 33 9.13 9.34 15.23
CA PRO A 33 10.28 9.01 16.06
C PRO A 33 10.69 10.08 17.09
N ASP A 34 10.53 11.35 16.73
CA ASP A 34 10.80 12.51 17.59
C ASP A 34 9.57 12.97 18.41
N LYS A 35 8.43 12.29 18.27
CA LYS A 35 7.11 12.64 18.85
C LYS A 35 6.59 14.03 18.48
N SER A 36 7.23 14.69 17.51
CA SER A 36 6.91 16.06 17.11
C SER A 36 6.82 16.22 15.59
N CYS A 37 7.24 15.22 14.82
CA CYS A 37 7.25 15.17 13.36
C CYS A 37 7.93 16.40 12.73
N ASN A 38 9.11 16.78 13.23
CA ASN A 38 9.74 18.06 12.87
C ASN A 38 10.26 18.11 11.43
N ASN A 39 10.35 16.96 10.75
CA ASN A 39 10.79 16.88 9.37
C ASN A 39 9.99 15.82 8.61
N TYR A 40 10.06 15.90 7.29
CA TYR A 40 9.28 15.04 6.40
C TYR A 40 9.64 13.56 6.55
N ASN A 41 10.91 13.21 6.73
CA ASN A 41 11.34 11.81 6.97
C ASN A 41 10.66 11.22 8.22
N ASN A 42 10.53 12.00 9.30
CA ASN A 42 9.82 11.58 10.51
C ASN A 42 8.31 11.44 10.28
N ILE A 43 7.70 12.32 9.48
CA ILE A 43 6.27 12.20 9.09
C ILE A 43 6.03 10.92 8.30
N VAL A 44 6.85 10.64 7.28
CA VAL A 44 6.74 9.42 6.46
C VAL A 44 6.93 8.17 7.32
N ASN A 45 7.95 8.16 8.19
CA ASN A 45 8.17 7.05 9.11
C ASN A 45 7.01 6.87 10.10
N GLY A 46 6.46 7.96 10.64
CA GLY A 46 5.29 7.92 11.50
C GLY A 46 4.05 7.36 10.79
N GLY A 47 3.84 7.71 9.51
CA GLY A 47 2.80 7.12 8.68
C GLY A 47 2.96 5.61 8.47
N CYS A 48 4.20 5.15 8.22
CA CYS A 48 4.50 3.71 8.16
C CYS A 48 4.15 3.00 9.47
N ILE A 49 4.58 3.54 10.62
CA ILE A 49 4.30 2.96 11.93
C ILE A 49 2.80 2.96 12.20
N TRP A 50 2.09 4.04 11.86
CA TRP A 50 0.63 4.11 12.03
C TRP A 50 -0.09 3.01 11.23
N LEU A 51 0.29 2.79 9.96
CA LEU A 51 -0.27 1.69 9.16
C LEU A 51 0.07 0.33 9.77
N LEU A 52 1.33 0.12 10.18
CA LEU A 52 1.75 -1.14 10.79
C LEU A 52 1.00 -1.41 12.10
N ASP A 53 0.84 -0.42 12.96
CA ASP A 53 0.09 -0.54 14.21
C ASP A 53 -1.39 -0.82 13.96
N THR A 54 -1.99 -0.16 12.97
CA THR A 54 -3.39 -0.35 12.57
C THR A 54 -3.68 -1.77 12.08
N PHE A 55 -2.75 -2.41 11.37
CA PHE A 55 -2.96 -3.76 10.84
C PHE A 55 -2.33 -4.88 11.68
N TYR A 56 -1.28 -4.58 12.47
CA TYR A 56 -0.39 -5.57 13.06
C TYR A 56 -0.01 -5.32 14.53
N GLY A 57 -0.49 -4.24 15.17
CA GLY A 57 -0.01 -3.83 16.49
C GLY A 57 -0.24 -4.83 17.64
N SER A 58 -1.13 -5.80 17.45
CA SER A 58 -1.33 -6.91 18.38
C SER A 58 -2.02 -8.09 17.72
N LYS A 59 -2.10 -9.23 18.43
CA LYS A 59 -2.86 -10.41 17.99
C LYS A 59 -4.32 -10.11 17.65
N THR A 60 -5.00 -9.30 18.46
CA THR A 60 -6.41 -8.96 18.25
C THR A 60 -6.56 -8.07 17.02
N VAL A 61 -5.70 -7.06 16.88
CA VAL A 61 -5.65 -6.17 15.71
C VAL A 61 -5.37 -6.95 14.43
N PHE A 62 -4.35 -7.81 14.43
CA PHE A 62 -3.98 -8.64 13.27
C PHE A 62 -5.10 -9.61 12.85
N SER A 63 -5.79 -10.21 13.82
CA SER A 63 -6.92 -11.08 13.51
C SER A 63 -8.13 -10.31 12.97
N HIS A 64 -8.34 -9.07 13.41
CA HIS A 64 -9.52 -8.29 13.05
C HIS A 64 -9.33 -7.52 11.74
N TYR A 65 -8.30 -6.68 11.66
CA TYR A 65 -8.08 -5.78 10.52
C TYR A 65 -7.34 -6.46 9.37
N ALA A 66 -6.35 -7.30 9.68
CA ALA A 66 -5.59 -8.00 8.65
C ALA A 66 -6.17 -9.39 8.31
N ASN A 67 -7.16 -9.88 9.06
CA ASN A 67 -7.70 -11.23 8.91
C ASN A 67 -6.60 -12.30 8.79
N LYS A 68 -5.56 -12.17 9.63
CA LYS A 68 -4.35 -13.02 9.61
C LYS A 68 -3.54 -13.02 8.30
N ASN A 69 -3.75 -12.02 7.44
CA ASN A 69 -3.02 -11.84 6.18
C ASN A 69 -1.83 -10.88 6.37
N ILE A 70 -0.61 -11.39 6.23
CA ILE A 70 0.60 -10.57 6.32
C ILE A 70 0.89 -9.80 5.02
N ASP A 71 0.19 -10.08 3.92
CA ASP A 71 0.43 -9.44 2.63
C ASP A 71 0.03 -7.96 2.62
N ILE A 72 -0.71 -7.46 3.62
CA ILE A 72 -1.00 -6.03 3.73
C ILE A 72 0.29 -5.21 3.89
N VAL A 73 1.37 -5.80 4.44
CA VAL A 73 2.67 -5.13 4.55
C VAL A 73 3.20 -4.72 3.17
N VAL A 74 2.87 -5.49 2.12
CA VAL A 74 3.25 -5.15 0.75
C VAL A 74 2.66 -3.81 0.34
N TYR A 75 1.39 -3.55 0.64
CA TYR A 75 0.75 -2.27 0.35
C TYR A 75 1.31 -1.11 1.17
N ILE A 76 1.72 -1.37 2.42
CA ILE A 76 2.41 -0.37 3.27
C ILE A 76 3.75 0.02 2.64
N MET A 77 4.54 -0.96 2.20
CA MET A 77 5.81 -0.70 1.52
C MET A 77 5.59 -0.05 0.15
N MET A 78 4.51 -0.39 -0.57
CA MET A 78 4.13 0.30 -1.81
C MET A 78 3.85 1.79 -1.57
N TRP A 79 3.09 2.12 -0.52
CA TRP A 79 2.84 3.50 -0.11
C TRP A 79 4.14 4.23 0.23
N LEU A 80 5.03 3.61 1.01
CA LEU A 80 6.32 4.19 1.33
C LEU A 80 7.12 4.50 0.05
N GLY A 81 7.25 3.54 -0.86
CA GLY A 81 7.94 3.73 -2.14
C GLY A 81 7.32 4.86 -2.98
N TYR A 82 5.99 4.95 -3.01
CA TYR A 82 5.28 6.04 -3.68
C TYR A 82 5.64 7.42 -3.10
N ILE A 83 5.58 7.58 -1.77
CA ILE A 83 5.91 8.84 -1.12
C ILE A 83 7.38 9.22 -1.34
N LEU A 84 8.29 8.25 -1.21
CA LEU A 84 9.71 8.48 -1.49
C LEU A 84 9.92 8.94 -2.94
N ASN A 85 9.24 8.30 -3.91
CA ASN A 85 9.35 8.68 -5.32
C ASN A 85 8.85 10.10 -5.62
N HIS A 86 7.83 10.57 -4.90
CA HIS A 86 7.25 11.89 -5.15
C HIS A 86 7.99 13.01 -4.42
N LYS A 87 8.49 12.75 -3.21
CA LYS A 87 8.93 13.81 -2.30
C LYS A 87 10.38 13.71 -1.84
N LEU A 88 11.00 12.54 -1.96
CA LEU A 88 12.35 12.28 -1.46
C LEU A 88 13.21 11.49 -2.48
N ASN A 89 12.89 11.60 -3.76
CA ASN A 89 13.54 10.83 -4.82
C ASN A 89 14.99 11.26 -5.13
N THR A 90 15.38 12.45 -4.67
CA THR A 90 16.76 12.92 -4.70
C THR A 90 17.57 12.43 -3.50
N GLU A 91 16.91 12.04 -2.41
CA GLU A 91 17.54 11.55 -1.17
C GLU A 91 17.64 10.02 -1.11
N PHE A 92 16.65 9.33 -1.66
CA PHE A 92 16.57 7.87 -1.62
C PHE A 92 16.30 7.31 -3.01
N SER A 93 17.07 6.29 -3.43
CA SER A 93 16.89 5.61 -4.71
C SER A 93 15.95 4.40 -4.64
N ASN A 94 15.84 3.81 -3.44
CA ASN A 94 15.08 2.62 -3.13
C ASN A 94 14.59 2.68 -1.66
N ILE A 95 13.68 1.77 -1.31
CA ILE A 95 13.15 1.68 0.06
C ILE A 95 14.23 1.27 1.07
N ASN A 96 15.18 0.41 0.68
CA ASN A 96 16.22 -0.09 1.59
C ASN A 96 17.05 1.04 2.22
N GLU A 97 17.37 2.10 1.48
CA GLU A 97 18.10 3.25 2.01
C GLU A 97 17.32 3.97 3.11
N PHE A 98 16.02 4.27 2.88
CA PHE A 98 15.16 4.87 3.89
C PHE A 98 14.97 3.93 5.09
N TYR A 99 14.72 2.63 4.82
CA TYR A 99 14.52 1.61 5.84
C TYR A 99 15.73 1.51 6.79
N ASN A 100 16.95 1.41 6.25
CA ASN A 100 18.16 1.31 7.08
C ASN A 100 18.43 2.59 7.87
N LYS A 101 18.15 3.77 7.29
CA LYS A 101 18.45 5.06 7.90
C LYS A 101 17.43 5.48 8.96
N HIS A 102 16.15 5.18 8.74
CA HIS A 102 15.04 5.75 9.52
C HIS A 102 14.16 4.71 10.24
N MET A 103 14.13 3.44 9.81
CA MET A 103 13.17 2.46 10.34
C MET A 103 13.84 1.33 11.13
N ARG A 104 14.83 0.65 10.55
CA ARG A 104 15.35 -0.66 10.99
C ARG A 104 15.72 -0.73 12.47
N THR A 105 16.38 0.30 13.00
CA THR A 105 16.86 0.34 14.39
C THR A 105 15.93 1.09 15.33
N PHE A 106 14.86 1.69 14.81
CA PHE A 106 13.91 2.45 15.61
C PHE A 106 13.06 1.51 16.47
N TYR A 107 12.80 1.93 17.72
CA TYR A 107 12.22 1.07 18.76
C TYR A 107 10.90 0.42 18.32
N GLU A 108 9.99 1.16 17.71
CA GLU A 108 8.69 0.62 17.28
C GLU A 108 8.82 -0.53 16.27
N TYR A 109 9.87 -0.58 15.45
CA TYR A 109 10.09 -1.67 14.49
C TYR A 109 10.73 -2.91 15.10
N THR A 110 11.41 -2.77 16.23
CA THR A 110 12.13 -3.85 16.93
C THR A 110 11.37 -4.39 18.14
N LYS A 111 10.37 -3.65 18.60
CA LYS A 111 9.47 -4.04 19.69
C LYS A 111 8.78 -5.36 19.37
N ASN A 112 8.83 -6.29 20.32
CA ASN A 112 8.21 -7.61 20.20
C ASN A 112 6.68 -7.51 20.27
N ILE A 113 6.01 -8.23 19.37
CA ILE A 113 4.56 -8.37 19.33
C ILE A 113 4.20 -9.81 19.70
N ASN A 114 3.75 -9.98 20.94
CA ASN A 114 3.50 -11.30 21.50
C ASN A 114 2.20 -11.94 20.98
N GLY A 115 2.24 -13.27 20.84
CA GLY A 115 1.04 -14.09 20.59
C GLY A 115 0.51 -14.03 19.17
N VAL A 116 1.30 -13.51 18.22
CA VAL A 116 0.98 -13.52 16.80
C VAL A 116 1.76 -14.63 16.09
N ASP A 117 1.05 -15.46 15.33
CA ASP A 117 1.68 -16.44 14.47
C ASP A 117 2.09 -15.77 13.16
N GLY A 118 3.36 -15.95 12.77
CA GLY A 118 3.86 -15.49 11.48
C GLY A 118 4.64 -14.17 11.50
N TYR A 119 4.75 -13.45 12.62
CA TYR A 119 5.77 -12.42 12.81
C TYR A 119 5.97 -12.12 14.30
N SER A 120 7.14 -11.56 14.63
CA SER A 120 7.50 -11.19 16.00
C SER A 120 7.74 -9.69 16.18
N THR A 121 8.01 -8.96 15.10
CA THR A 121 8.23 -7.50 15.07
C THR A 121 7.79 -6.95 13.71
N TYR A 122 7.70 -5.62 13.55
CA TYR A 122 7.48 -5.03 12.22
C TYR A 122 8.68 -5.24 11.29
N ASN A 123 9.90 -5.28 11.82
CA ASN A 123 11.07 -5.66 11.03
C ASN A 123 10.94 -7.08 10.46
N ASP A 124 10.43 -8.02 11.24
CA ASP A 124 10.19 -9.40 10.79
C ASP A 124 9.17 -9.43 9.64
N LEU A 125 8.08 -8.65 9.72
CA LEU A 125 7.11 -8.50 8.63
C LEU A 125 7.77 -7.95 7.34
N ILE A 126 8.55 -6.87 7.46
CA ILE A 126 9.21 -6.23 6.32
C ILE A 126 10.25 -7.18 5.69
N ASN A 127 11.06 -7.86 6.51
CA ASN A 127 12.08 -8.79 6.04
C ASN A 127 11.49 -10.01 5.31
N LYS A 128 10.29 -10.45 5.67
CA LYS A 128 9.56 -11.49 4.91
C LYS A 128 9.19 -11.06 3.50
N LYS A 129 9.19 -9.75 3.22
CA LYS A 129 8.98 -9.13 1.91
C LYS A 129 10.20 -8.33 1.47
N GLU A 130 11.41 -8.80 1.82
CA GLU A 130 12.68 -8.09 1.55
C GLU A 130 12.89 -7.74 0.07
N TYR A 131 12.29 -8.48 -0.86
CA TYR A 131 12.33 -8.18 -2.30
C TYR A 131 11.83 -6.77 -2.64
N LEU A 132 10.95 -6.19 -1.80
CA LEU A 132 10.47 -4.81 -1.95
C LEU A 132 11.54 -3.78 -1.63
N LEU A 133 12.48 -4.10 -0.75
CA LEU A 133 13.55 -3.18 -0.33
C LEU A 133 14.50 -2.87 -1.48
N THR A 134 14.70 -3.82 -2.38
CA THR A 134 15.63 -3.71 -3.52
C THR A 134 15.00 -3.14 -4.79
N MET A 135 13.67 -3.03 -4.86
CA MET A 135 12.97 -2.47 -6.02
C MET A 135 13.13 -0.95 -6.08
N SER A 136 13.14 -0.39 -7.29
CA SER A 136 13.21 1.07 -7.46
C SER A 136 11.92 1.72 -6.94
N ILE A 137 12.05 2.85 -6.24
CA ILE A 137 10.87 3.60 -5.76
C ILE A 137 9.96 4.03 -6.91
N LYS A 138 10.53 4.29 -8.09
CA LYS A 138 9.78 4.63 -9.30
C LYS A 138 8.85 3.49 -9.72
N ASP A 139 9.33 2.26 -9.72
CA ASP A 139 8.50 1.13 -10.12
C ASP A 139 7.44 0.83 -9.06
N ILE A 140 7.85 0.79 -7.78
CA ILE A 140 6.93 0.60 -6.65
C ILE A 140 5.80 1.65 -6.68
N SER A 141 6.14 2.91 -6.99
CA SER A 141 5.18 4.00 -7.13
C SER A 141 4.10 3.69 -8.17
N LYS A 142 4.44 3.07 -9.30
CA LYS A 142 3.45 2.66 -10.32
C LYS A 142 2.50 1.57 -9.80
N PHE A 143 3.01 0.62 -9.01
CA PHE A 143 2.16 -0.40 -8.38
C PHE A 143 1.23 0.22 -7.34
N TYR A 144 1.71 1.16 -6.53
CA TYR A 144 0.87 1.89 -5.60
C TYR A 144 -0.23 2.69 -6.32
N ASP A 145 0.07 3.30 -7.48
CA ASP A 145 -0.94 3.99 -8.29
C ASP A 145 -2.06 3.06 -8.76
N ALA A 146 -1.74 1.82 -9.14
CA ALA A 146 -2.73 0.80 -9.49
C ALA A 146 -3.49 0.28 -8.26
N PHE A 147 -2.81 0.14 -7.12
CA PHE A 147 -3.47 -0.17 -5.84
C PHE A 147 -4.45 0.93 -5.43
N LYS A 148 -4.09 2.20 -5.60
CA LYS A 148 -4.96 3.35 -5.28
C LYS A 148 -6.23 3.33 -6.14
N SER A 149 -6.14 3.02 -7.44
CA SER A 149 -7.34 2.87 -8.28
C SER A 149 -8.16 1.64 -7.92
N LEU A 150 -7.53 0.52 -7.54
CA LEU A 150 -8.24 -0.64 -6.99
C LEU A 150 -8.99 -0.27 -5.70
N CYS A 151 -8.41 0.57 -4.85
CA CYS A 151 -9.09 1.04 -3.64
C CYS A 151 -10.33 1.88 -3.94
N LYS A 152 -10.28 2.78 -4.93
CA LYS A 152 -11.46 3.53 -5.38
C LYS A 152 -12.59 2.60 -5.82
N LEU A 153 -12.24 1.49 -6.48
CA LEU A 153 -13.21 0.47 -6.87
C LEU A 153 -13.84 -0.25 -5.68
N TYR A 154 -13.05 -0.59 -4.66
CA TYR A 154 -13.59 -1.14 -3.41
C TYR A 154 -14.58 -0.16 -2.76
N THR A 155 -14.21 1.12 -2.65
CA THR A 155 -15.09 2.17 -2.10
C THR A 155 -16.39 2.30 -2.89
N GLU A 156 -16.31 2.29 -4.22
CA GLU A 156 -17.49 2.37 -5.09
C GLU A 156 -18.40 1.14 -4.92
N CYS A 157 -17.85 -0.05 -4.75
CA CYS A 157 -18.65 -1.26 -4.51
C CYS A 157 -19.34 -1.29 -3.15
N ASP A 158 -18.74 -0.68 -2.13
CA ASP A 158 -19.29 -0.61 -0.78
C ASP A 158 -20.29 0.56 -0.61
N ASP A 159 -20.34 1.49 -1.56
CA ASP A 159 -21.26 2.64 -1.55
C ASP A 159 -22.66 2.24 -2.08
N ASN A 160 -23.69 2.43 -1.25
CA ASN A 160 -25.07 2.14 -1.62
C ASN A 160 -25.66 3.12 -2.63
N ASP A 161 -25.09 4.34 -2.74
CA ASP A 161 -25.50 5.36 -3.70
C ASP A 161 -24.73 5.24 -5.03
N SER A 162 -23.77 4.31 -5.11
CA SER A 162 -23.04 3.96 -6.32
C SER A 162 -23.99 3.56 -7.45
N ASN A 163 -23.66 4.00 -8.67
CA ASN A 163 -24.32 3.54 -9.87
C ASN A 163 -23.34 2.83 -10.82
N TYR A 164 -23.90 2.02 -11.71
CA TYR A 164 -23.15 1.24 -12.68
C TYR A 164 -22.16 2.06 -13.53
N ASN A 165 -22.49 3.31 -13.87
CA ASN A 165 -21.61 4.15 -14.70
C ASN A 165 -20.36 4.59 -13.93
N SER A 166 -20.51 4.99 -12.66
CA SER A 166 -19.37 5.34 -11.80
C SER A 166 -18.46 4.13 -11.57
N TYR A 167 -19.07 2.96 -11.27
CA TYR A 167 -18.34 1.70 -11.17
C TYR A 167 -17.58 1.35 -12.45
N LEU A 168 -18.21 1.49 -13.62
CA LEU A 168 -17.59 1.21 -14.91
C LEU A 168 -16.38 2.13 -15.15
N GLU A 169 -16.52 3.43 -14.92
CA GLU A 169 -15.43 4.41 -15.08
C GLU A 169 -14.23 4.06 -14.18
N LYS A 170 -14.46 3.77 -12.90
CA LYS A 170 -13.39 3.34 -11.97
C LYS A 170 -12.77 2.02 -12.39
N THR A 171 -13.56 1.13 -13.00
CA THR A 171 -13.05 -0.17 -13.45
C THR A 171 -12.13 0.01 -14.65
N GLU A 172 -12.51 0.86 -15.59
CA GLU A 172 -11.67 1.24 -16.72
C GLU A 172 -10.38 1.93 -16.26
N GLU A 173 -10.43 2.80 -15.24
CA GLU A 173 -9.24 3.45 -14.63
C GLU A 173 -8.26 2.39 -14.09
N PHE A 174 -8.76 1.42 -13.31
CA PHE A 174 -7.94 0.35 -12.76
C PHE A 174 -7.36 -0.57 -13.85
N VAL A 175 -8.20 -1.05 -14.78
CA VAL A 175 -7.77 -1.94 -15.87
C VAL A 175 -6.70 -1.28 -16.72
N LYS A 176 -6.85 0.02 -17.05
CA LYS A 176 -5.84 0.76 -17.79
C LYS A 176 -4.50 0.82 -17.06
N LYS A 177 -4.51 1.10 -15.75
CA LYS A 177 -3.29 1.12 -14.92
C LYS A 177 -2.66 -0.28 -14.83
N TYR A 178 -3.46 -1.31 -14.64
CA TYR A 178 -2.99 -2.70 -14.57
C TYR A 178 -2.35 -3.17 -15.88
N GLU A 179 -2.97 -2.88 -17.02
CA GLU A 179 -2.41 -3.19 -18.34
C GLU A 179 -1.16 -2.37 -18.67
N GLN A 180 -1.07 -1.13 -18.16
CA GLN A 180 0.17 -0.36 -18.28
C GLN A 180 1.32 -1.00 -17.50
N LEU A 181 1.07 -1.49 -16.28
CA LEU A 181 2.09 -2.21 -15.52
C LEU A 181 2.59 -3.42 -16.33
N LYS A 182 1.71 -4.19 -16.98
CA LYS A 182 2.11 -5.35 -17.80
C LYS A 182 3.03 -5.01 -18.97
N LYS A 183 2.90 -3.80 -19.51
CA LYS A 183 3.79 -3.32 -20.59
C LYS A 183 5.12 -2.82 -20.06
N ASP A 184 5.10 -2.24 -18.87
CA ASP A 184 6.28 -1.66 -18.23
C ASP A 184 7.24 -2.72 -17.67
N PHE A 185 6.72 -3.89 -17.30
CA PHE A 185 7.46 -4.95 -16.63
C PHE A 185 7.31 -6.27 -17.39
N ASP A 186 8.42 -6.93 -17.68
CA ASP A 186 8.41 -8.31 -18.21
C ASP A 186 8.16 -9.25 -17.03
N ILE A 187 6.93 -9.76 -16.92
CA ILE A 187 6.45 -10.43 -15.70
C ILE A 187 6.72 -11.93 -15.79
N THR A 188 7.60 -12.41 -14.93
CA THR A 188 7.67 -13.82 -14.55
C THR A 188 7.08 -14.00 -13.15
N LYS A 189 6.41 -15.13 -12.90
CA LYS A 189 5.71 -15.38 -11.63
C LYS A 189 6.59 -15.24 -10.39
N ASP A 190 7.87 -15.58 -10.53
CA ASP A 190 8.79 -15.70 -9.40
C ASP A 190 9.58 -14.42 -9.11
N ASP A 191 9.56 -13.44 -10.02
CA ASP A 191 10.25 -12.18 -9.82
C ASP A 191 9.48 -11.23 -8.87
N PRO A 192 10.16 -10.21 -8.32
CA PRO A 192 9.54 -9.23 -7.42
C PRO A 192 8.29 -8.55 -7.99
N TYR A 193 8.27 -8.24 -9.28
CA TYR A 193 7.15 -7.59 -9.96
C TYR A 193 5.97 -8.56 -10.09
N GLY A 194 6.21 -9.81 -10.52
CA GLY A 194 5.20 -10.85 -10.61
C GLY A 194 4.48 -11.13 -9.29
N LYS A 195 5.18 -11.02 -8.16
CA LYS A 195 4.57 -11.09 -6.82
C LYS A 195 3.61 -9.92 -6.56
N LEU A 196 3.99 -8.69 -6.91
CA LEU A 196 3.11 -7.52 -6.77
C LEU A 196 1.87 -7.62 -7.66
N PHE A 197 2.05 -8.08 -8.90
CA PHE A 197 0.94 -8.36 -9.81
C PHE A 197 -0.02 -9.39 -9.24
N SER A 198 0.50 -10.51 -8.76
CA SER A 198 -0.32 -11.59 -8.20
C SER A 198 -1.17 -11.10 -7.02
N ILE A 199 -0.61 -10.24 -6.18
CA ILE A 199 -1.32 -9.63 -5.04
C ILE A 199 -2.46 -8.72 -5.54
N LEU A 200 -2.18 -7.78 -6.46
CA LEU A 200 -3.20 -6.90 -7.03
C LEU A 200 -4.29 -7.67 -7.78
N SER A 201 -3.91 -8.69 -8.56
CA SER A 201 -4.83 -9.54 -9.30
C SER A 201 -5.78 -10.27 -8.36
N LYS A 202 -5.23 -10.92 -7.32
CA LYS A 202 -6.01 -11.65 -6.34
C LYS A 202 -7.01 -10.76 -5.62
N ASP A 203 -6.59 -9.55 -5.24
CA ASP A 203 -7.49 -8.61 -4.57
C ASP A 203 -8.54 -8.01 -5.51
N TYR A 204 -8.22 -7.85 -6.80
CA TYR A 204 -9.24 -7.53 -7.79
C TYR A 204 -10.24 -8.67 -7.97
N ASP A 205 -9.79 -9.93 -8.07
CA ASP A 205 -10.68 -11.09 -8.17
C ASP A 205 -11.59 -11.25 -6.94
N ASN A 206 -11.05 -10.96 -5.74
CA ASN A 206 -11.84 -10.90 -4.51
C ASN A 206 -12.93 -9.83 -4.57
N LEU A 207 -12.65 -8.67 -5.19
CA LEU A 207 -13.64 -7.60 -5.37
C LEU A 207 -14.79 -8.05 -6.27
N LYS A 208 -14.50 -8.77 -7.36
CA LYS A 208 -15.53 -9.26 -8.31
C LYS A 208 -16.61 -10.08 -7.61
N ASN A 209 -16.20 -10.87 -6.62
CA ASN A 209 -17.11 -11.72 -5.86
C ASN A 209 -17.97 -10.94 -4.85
N LYS A 210 -17.59 -9.71 -4.51
CA LYS A 210 -18.29 -8.85 -3.55
C LYS A 210 -19.20 -7.81 -4.22
N CYS A 211 -18.81 -7.34 -5.39
CA CYS A 211 -19.48 -6.20 -6.04
C CYS A 211 -20.70 -6.64 -6.85
N SER A 212 -21.87 -6.04 -6.56
CA SER A 212 -23.14 -6.35 -7.24
C SER A 212 -23.16 -5.95 -8.73
N TYR A 213 -22.37 -4.94 -9.10
CA TYR A 213 -22.37 -4.36 -10.44
C TYR A 213 -21.42 -5.03 -11.44
N PHE A 214 -20.86 -6.20 -11.11
CA PHE A 214 -19.78 -6.81 -11.91
C PHE A 214 -20.20 -7.02 -13.38
N PRO A 215 -19.65 -6.26 -14.35
CA PRO A 215 -20.12 -6.27 -15.73
C PRO A 215 -19.72 -7.58 -16.42
N PRO A 216 -20.66 -8.26 -17.08
CA PRO A 216 -20.35 -9.45 -17.87
C PRO A 216 -19.39 -9.15 -19.03
N LEU A 217 -19.33 -7.90 -19.52
CA LEU A 217 -18.58 -7.49 -20.72
C LEU A 217 -17.08 -7.24 -20.47
N LEU A 218 -16.66 -7.01 -19.23
CA LEU A 218 -15.24 -6.90 -18.90
C LEU A 218 -14.54 -8.27 -18.85
N THR A 219 -15.30 -9.37 -18.90
CA THR A 219 -14.73 -10.72 -18.92
C THR A 219 -13.81 -10.93 -20.13
N TYR A 220 -14.05 -10.30 -21.28
CA TYR A 220 -13.22 -10.51 -22.48
C TYR A 220 -11.86 -9.79 -22.46
N SER A 221 -11.73 -8.64 -21.81
CA SER A 221 -10.43 -7.96 -21.61
C SER A 221 -9.64 -8.57 -20.44
N LEU A 222 -10.36 -9.10 -19.45
CA LEU A 222 -9.82 -9.65 -18.20
C LEU A 222 -9.50 -11.15 -18.26
N ILE A 223 -9.87 -11.88 -19.31
CA ILE A 223 -9.39 -13.26 -19.55
C ILE A 223 -7.85 -13.28 -19.51
N SER A 224 -7.16 -12.23 -19.97
CA SER A 224 -5.70 -12.12 -19.85
C SER A 224 -5.16 -11.83 -18.44
N ILE A 225 -5.99 -11.66 -17.41
CA ILE A 225 -5.55 -11.59 -16.00
C ILE A 225 -5.56 -12.99 -15.35
N ALA A 226 -6.59 -13.80 -15.66
CA ALA A 226 -6.72 -15.14 -15.11
C ALA A 226 -5.76 -16.17 -15.74
N PHE A 227 -5.27 -15.93 -16.97
CA PHE A 227 -4.48 -16.89 -17.75
C PHE A 227 -2.95 -16.65 -17.75
N ILE A 228 -2.43 -15.79 -16.87
CA ILE A 228 -0.95 -15.62 -16.73
C ILE A 228 -0.34 -16.68 -15.78
N PHE A 229 -1.13 -17.63 -15.27
CA PHE A 229 -0.64 -18.74 -14.44
C PHE A 229 -1.20 -20.10 -14.84
#